data_AF-A0A1Y1ZJC9-F1
#
_entry.id   AF-A0A1Y1ZJC9-F1
#
_cell.length_a   1.000
_cell.length_b   1.000
_cell.length_c   1.000
_cell.angle_alpha   90.00
_cell.angle_beta   90.00
_cell.angle_gamma   90.00
#
_symmetry.space_group_name_H-M   'P 1'
#
loop_
_entity.id
_entity.type
_entity.pdbx_description
1 polymer ?
#
loop_
_entity_poly.entity_id
_entity_poly.type
_entity_poly.pdbx_seq_one_letter_code
_entity_poly.pdbx_strand_id
1 'polypeptide(L)'
;MPLTKEKTTLTWLWVIKLFEIIPVAITAFAAKKLYDLVAKNPELQSPLYGRHILVAQQLVYYGCVILFPWLFISCALMFKFRGSWLLLYGMIDLSLTMVIIVGLAFQDRYLPASTKACRKAEEWKVNGDHMSFFSQAAAHNTKDTAAGKCKSFVSTWELGLCVAFFHMIVSYVGIFFDEREFSILNPFRPLFYLILAVIGPFYYFYINIVPRIRFAFFYLVKLPSGLRGLKTLRFEKPTPYVPRYDSMTISNPKLQQILTIEHVLLNVVDYLHYDDIINLSLTSKSVREAVYPGRDLQHRLPKLLKRSCNQGSTRKACLYCNKKICEDCKVSVFQPVIPGRRHISSCIAYCSKCYYQEFSRRQPGYKRPCSCRYLDATFEYQDVCHSCSTRDLTELGKIRQKRFRQEAKDIAQGKCFPNNTIDLPPENKPKCSKCHAEFPSGTRWWKCTMCEGECRDRIHPPFVGKAREPDLEMAESMPKEKDEAGIAKWLSFFRNR
;
A
#
# COMPACT_ATOMS: atom_id res chain seq x y z
N MET A 1 2.99 7.12 -23.27
CA MET A 1 2.81 6.58 -24.64
C MET A 1 4.06 5.79 -24.99
N PRO A 2 3.95 4.63 -25.66
CA PRO A 2 5.12 3.91 -26.14
C PRO A 2 5.95 4.83 -27.04
N LEU A 3 7.28 4.79 -26.91
CA LEU A 3 8.21 5.50 -27.78
C LEU A 3 8.08 4.92 -29.21
N THR A 4 7.24 5.53 -30.03
CA THR A 4 7.13 5.19 -31.45
C THR A 4 8.35 5.75 -32.16
N LYS A 5 9.15 4.88 -32.80
CA LYS A 5 10.36 5.26 -33.52
C LYS A 5 10.01 6.22 -34.68
N GLU A 6 10.66 7.37 -34.80
CA GLU A 6 10.49 8.35 -35.89
C GLU A 6 10.40 7.69 -37.29
N LYS A 7 11.26 6.69 -37.53
CA LYS A 7 11.28 5.94 -38.80
C LYS A 7 9.92 5.32 -39.15
N THR A 8 9.19 4.81 -38.16
CA THR A 8 7.87 4.19 -38.39
C THR A 8 6.82 5.22 -38.79
N THR A 9 6.80 6.38 -38.13
CA THR A 9 5.92 7.50 -38.47
C THR A 9 6.22 8.03 -39.88
N LEU A 10 7.50 8.21 -40.20
CA LEU A 10 7.94 8.64 -41.54
C LEU A 10 7.51 7.67 -42.63
N THR A 11 7.73 6.36 -42.42
CA THR A 11 7.29 5.34 -43.38
C THR A 11 5.78 5.37 -43.56
N TRP A 12 5.02 5.52 -42.48
CA TRP A 12 3.56 5.56 -42.53
C TRP A 12 3.03 6.80 -43.27
N LEU A 13 3.55 7.99 -42.94
CA LEU A 13 3.22 9.24 -43.65
C LEU A 13 3.56 9.14 -45.14
N TRP A 14 4.73 8.59 -45.47
CA TRP A 14 5.14 8.38 -46.85
C TRP A 14 4.20 7.44 -47.61
N VAL A 15 3.82 6.30 -47.00
CA VAL A 15 2.89 5.33 -47.59
C VAL A 15 1.53 5.98 -47.86
N ILE A 16 0.97 6.73 -46.90
CA ILE A 16 -0.34 7.39 -47.10
C ILE A 16 -0.27 8.43 -48.19
N LYS A 17 0.76 9.29 -48.18
CA LYS A 17 0.94 10.28 -49.26
C LYS A 17 1.07 9.62 -50.62
N LEU A 18 1.73 8.47 -50.73
CA LEU A 18 1.83 7.70 -51.98
C LEU A 18 0.45 7.22 -52.46
N PHE A 19 -0.38 6.70 -51.56
CA PHE A 19 -1.75 6.29 -51.87
C PHE A 19 -2.66 7.46 -52.26
N GLU A 20 -2.44 8.65 -51.70
CA GLU A 20 -3.22 9.86 -52.02
C GLU A 20 -2.96 10.42 -53.42
N ILE A 21 -1.81 10.13 -54.04
CA ILE A 21 -1.44 10.68 -55.35
C ILE A 21 -2.52 10.39 -56.41
N ILE A 22 -3.05 9.16 -56.44
CA ILE A 22 -4.04 8.72 -57.43
C ILE A 22 -5.38 9.47 -57.27
N PRO A 23 -6.06 9.45 -56.10
CA PRO A 23 -7.33 10.15 -55.93
C PRO A 23 -7.17 11.67 -56.07
N VAL A 24 -6.05 12.26 -55.62
CA VAL A 24 -5.79 13.69 -55.82
C VAL A 24 -5.64 14.03 -57.30
N ALA A 25 -4.93 13.22 -58.08
CA ALA A 25 -4.80 13.41 -59.53
C ALA A 25 -6.17 13.37 -60.24
N ILE A 26 -6.96 12.32 -59.98
CA ILE A 26 -8.29 12.15 -60.58
C ILE A 26 -9.18 13.34 -60.23
N THR A 27 -9.19 13.75 -58.95
CA THR A 27 -9.98 14.88 -58.47
C THR A 27 -9.51 16.19 -59.09
N ALA A 28 -8.20 16.43 -59.22
CA ALA A 28 -7.65 17.65 -59.82
C ALA A 28 -8.07 17.80 -61.29
N PHE A 29 -7.95 16.72 -62.08
CA PHE A 29 -8.36 16.75 -63.49
C PHE A 29 -9.88 16.85 -63.67
N ALA A 30 -10.67 16.20 -62.81
CA ALA A 30 -12.12 16.31 -62.82
C ALA A 30 -12.58 17.73 -62.43
N ALA A 31 -12.04 18.26 -61.34
CA ALA A 31 -12.31 19.62 -60.86
C ALA A 31 -11.92 20.67 -61.91
N LYS A 32 -10.80 20.48 -62.63
CA LYS A 32 -10.43 21.35 -63.75
C LYS A 32 -11.52 21.43 -64.82
N LYS A 33 -12.02 20.28 -65.27
CA LYS A 33 -13.08 20.23 -66.30
C LYS A 33 -14.35 20.94 -65.85
N LEU A 34 -14.74 20.77 -64.58
CA LEU A 34 -15.92 21.43 -64.01
C LEU A 34 -15.70 22.93 -63.81
N TYR A 35 -14.52 23.33 -63.34
CA TYR A 35 -14.13 24.73 -63.22
C TYR A 35 -14.15 25.42 -64.59
N ASP A 36 -13.52 24.84 -65.62
CA ASP A 36 -13.51 25.40 -66.98
C ASP A 36 -14.93 25.51 -67.56
N LEU A 37 -15.82 24.56 -67.26
CA LEU A 37 -17.22 24.61 -67.67
C LEU A 37 -17.95 25.79 -67.01
N VAL A 38 -17.80 25.98 -65.70
CA VAL A 38 -18.46 27.08 -64.98
C VAL A 38 -17.83 28.43 -65.33
N ALA A 39 -16.52 28.50 -65.48
CA ALA A 39 -15.79 29.73 -65.77
C ALA A 39 -16.10 30.29 -67.16
N LYS A 40 -16.26 29.41 -68.17
CA LYS A 40 -16.56 29.83 -69.55
C LYS A 40 -18.03 30.21 -69.78
N ASN A 41 -18.94 29.78 -68.92
CA ASN A 41 -20.38 30.00 -69.09
C ASN A 41 -20.91 30.90 -67.96
N PRO A 42 -21.01 32.23 -68.17
CA PRO A 42 -21.42 33.17 -67.12
C PRO A 42 -22.84 32.92 -66.60
N GLU A 43 -23.70 32.28 -67.39
CA GLU A 43 -25.04 31.87 -66.99
C GLU A 43 -25.04 30.91 -65.79
N LEU A 44 -24.03 30.03 -65.69
CA LEU A 44 -23.85 29.12 -64.56
C LEU A 44 -23.35 29.82 -63.28
N GLN A 45 -22.89 31.06 -63.41
CA GLN A 45 -22.42 31.90 -62.30
C GLN A 45 -23.53 32.84 -61.78
N SER A 46 -24.73 32.73 -62.34
CA SER A 46 -25.87 33.54 -61.92
C SER A 46 -26.12 33.40 -60.41
N PRO A 47 -26.39 34.51 -59.70
CA PRO A 47 -26.66 34.49 -58.26
C PRO A 47 -27.89 33.64 -57.89
N LEU A 48 -28.73 33.29 -58.87
CA LEU A 48 -29.88 32.40 -58.74
C LEU A 48 -29.50 31.00 -58.23
N TYR A 49 -28.35 30.48 -58.67
CA TYR A 49 -27.87 29.15 -58.27
C TYR A 49 -26.96 29.21 -57.03
N GLY A 50 -26.30 30.35 -56.82
CA GLY A 50 -25.49 30.63 -55.64
C GLY A 50 -24.39 31.66 -55.89
N ARG A 51 -24.18 32.57 -54.94
CA ARG A 51 -23.20 33.68 -55.06
C ARG A 51 -21.74 33.23 -55.18
N HIS A 52 -21.43 31.99 -54.83
CA HIS A 52 -20.05 31.51 -54.68
C HIS A 52 -19.72 30.27 -55.53
N ILE A 53 -20.47 29.99 -56.60
CA ILE A 53 -20.25 28.78 -57.42
C ILE A 53 -18.86 28.79 -58.07
N LEU A 54 -18.48 29.89 -58.72
CA LEU A 54 -17.16 30.01 -59.36
C LEU A 54 -16.04 29.88 -58.32
N VAL A 55 -16.15 30.59 -57.20
CA VAL A 55 -15.17 30.55 -56.11
C VAL A 55 -15.06 29.13 -55.52
N ALA A 56 -16.17 28.43 -55.35
CA ALA A 56 -16.19 27.06 -54.84
C ALA A 56 -15.42 26.10 -55.77
N GLN A 57 -15.69 26.16 -57.08
CA GLN A 57 -14.98 25.36 -58.08
C GLN A 57 -13.49 25.74 -58.16
N GLN A 58 -13.19 27.03 -58.06
CA GLN A 58 -11.83 27.58 -58.10
C GLN A 58 -10.98 27.10 -56.91
N LEU A 59 -11.53 27.11 -55.69
CA LEU A 59 -10.83 26.66 -54.48
C LEU A 59 -10.50 25.16 -54.53
N VAL A 60 -11.46 24.32 -54.94
CA VAL A 60 -11.21 22.88 -55.07
C VAL A 60 -10.21 22.59 -56.19
N TYR A 61 -10.36 23.25 -57.34
CA TYR A 61 -9.43 23.10 -58.47
C TYR A 61 -8.00 23.48 -58.08
N TYR A 62 -7.76 24.71 -57.61
CA TYR A 62 -6.41 25.15 -57.23
C TYR A 62 -5.87 24.37 -56.04
N GLY A 63 -6.71 24.06 -55.05
CA GLY A 63 -6.33 23.23 -53.90
C GLY A 63 -5.80 21.87 -54.35
N CYS A 64 -6.53 21.13 -55.19
CA CYS A 64 -6.09 19.84 -55.70
C CYS A 64 -4.91 19.93 -56.68
N VAL A 65 -4.86 20.95 -57.53
CA VAL A 65 -3.75 21.13 -58.49
C VAL A 65 -2.44 21.51 -57.81
N ILE A 66 -2.47 22.27 -56.71
CA ILE A 66 -1.28 22.58 -55.90
C ILE A 66 -0.91 21.37 -55.04
N LEU A 67 -1.91 20.68 -54.47
CA LEU A 67 -1.69 19.49 -53.64
C LEU A 67 -1.01 18.35 -54.42
N PHE A 68 -1.40 18.13 -55.68
CA PHE A 68 -0.85 17.05 -56.49
C PHE A 68 0.70 17.05 -56.60
N PRO A 69 1.37 18.11 -57.11
CA PRO A 69 2.83 18.18 -57.14
C PRO A 69 3.42 18.27 -55.72
N TRP A 70 2.72 18.90 -54.76
CA TRP A 70 3.16 18.97 -53.38
C TRP A 70 3.31 17.59 -52.72
N LEU A 71 2.45 16.62 -53.05
CA LEU A 71 2.61 15.25 -52.56
C LEU A 71 3.95 14.64 -52.98
N PHE A 72 4.40 14.84 -54.23
CA PHE A 72 5.71 14.36 -54.68
C PHE A 72 6.86 15.11 -54.01
N ILE A 73 6.77 16.44 -53.96
CA ILE A 73 7.80 17.29 -53.35
C ILE A 73 7.94 16.95 -51.87
N SER A 74 6.84 16.89 -51.12
CA SER A 74 6.86 16.55 -49.71
C SER A 74 7.32 15.12 -49.43
N CYS A 75 6.96 14.14 -50.28
CA CYS A 75 7.53 12.79 -50.20
C CYS A 75 9.05 12.77 -50.37
N ALA A 76 9.59 13.49 -51.36
CA ALA A 76 11.04 13.60 -51.56
C ALA A 76 11.73 14.34 -50.41
N LEU A 77 11.13 15.44 -49.92
CA LEU A 77 11.67 16.24 -48.83
C LEU A 77 11.67 15.49 -47.50
N MET A 78 10.66 14.65 -47.21
CA MET A 78 10.63 13.82 -45.99
C MET A 78 11.80 12.83 -45.91
N PHE A 79 12.33 12.35 -47.04
CA PHE A 79 13.53 11.51 -47.04
C PHE A 79 14.80 12.30 -46.75
N LYS A 80 14.87 13.57 -47.19
CA LYS A 80 16.05 14.42 -47.06
C LYS A 80 16.10 15.18 -45.73
N PHE A 81 14.97 15.68 -45.26
CA PHE A 81 14.85 16.55 -44.09
C PHE A 81 13.93 15.90 -43.06
N ARG A 82 14.52 15.49 -41.93
CA ARG A 82 13.86 14.79 -40.81
C ARG A 82 13.66 15.70 -39.59
N GLY A 83 12.99 15.21 -38.56
CA GLY A 83 12.73 15.95 -37.31
C GLY A 83 11.81 17.16 -37.52
N SER A 84 12.25 18.34 -37.08
CA SER A 84 11.42 19.56 -36.98
C SER A 84 10.75 20.03 -38.28
N TRP A 85 11.26 19.60 -39.44
CA TRP A 85 10.68 19.90 -40.74
C TRP A 85 9.34 19.21 -40.97
N LEU A 86 9.05 18.11 -40.27
CA LEU A 86 7.76 17.41 -40.34
C LEU A 86 6.59 18.29 -39.92
N LEU A 87 6.79 19.11 -38.88
CA LEU A 87 5.78 20.08 -38.44
C LEU A 87 5.46 21.09 -39.56
N LEU A 88 6.50 21.59 -40.26
CA LEU A 88 6.31 22.54 -41.36
C LEU A 88 5.52 21.90 -42.50
N TYR A 89 5.83 20.65 -42.84
CA TYR A 89 5.08 19.89 -43.85
C TYR A 89 3.62 19.70 -43.43
N GLY A 90 3.38 19.29 -42.17
CA GLY A 90 2.04 19.14 -41.62
C GLY A 90 1.22 20.44 -41.63
N MET A 91 1.83 21.59 -41.38
CA MET A 91 1.14 22.90 -41.48
C MET A 91 0.78 23.27 -42.92
N ILE A 92 1.66 22.98 -43.89
CA ILE A 92 1.37 23.20 -45.31
C ILE A 92 0.24 22.27 -45.76
N ASP A 93 0.32 20.98 -45.40
CA ASP A 93 -0.72 19.98 -45.67
C ASP A 93 -2.07 20.41 -45.08
N LEU A 94 -2.08 20.91 -43.83
CA LEU A 94 -3.28 21.42 -43.18
C LEU A 94 -3.87 22.62 -43.94
N SER A 95 -3.01 23.56 -44.37
CA SER A 95 -3.44 24.76 -45.09
C SER A 95 -4.10 24.41 -46.43
N LEU A 96 -3.50 23.48 -47.18
CA LEU A 96 -4.07 22.98 -48.43
C LEU A 96 -5.39 22.23 -48.20
N THR A 97 -5.45 21.41 -47.14
CA THR A 97 -6.68 20.71 -46.75
C THR A 97 -7.82 21.69 -46.46
N MET A 98 -7.53 22.77 -45.71
CA MET A 98 -8.53 23.78 -45.37
C MET A 98 -9.08 24.51 -46.60
N VAL A 99 -8.22 24.84 -47.58
CA VAL A 99 -8.66 25.44 -48.86
C VAL A 99 -9.66 24.52 -49.58
N ILE A 100 -9.37 23.22 -49.64
CA ILE A 100 -10.25 22.23 -50.27
C ILE A 100 -11.57 22.11 -49.49
N ILE A 101 -11.52 22.00 -48.16
CA ILE A 101 -12.72 21.88 -47.30
C ILE A 101 -13.64 23.09 -47.47
N VAL A 102 -13.11 24.31 -47.48
CA VAL A 102 -13.91 25.53 -47.69
C VAL A 102 -14.58 25.50 -49.07
N GLY A 103 -13.86 25.07 -50.10
CA GLY A 103 -14.40 24.86 -51.44
C GLY A 103 -15.55 23.84 -51.46
N LEU A 104 -15.35 22.66 -50.85
CA LEU A 104 -16.36 21.60 -50.76
C LEU A 104 -17.59 22.04 -49.96
N ALA A 105 -17.41 22.81 -48.89
CA ALA A 105 -18.51 23.36 -48.08
C ALA A 105 -19.35 24.37 -48.86
N PHE A 106 -18.75 25.13 -49.79
CA PHE A 106 -19.50 25.98 -50.71
C PHE A 106 -20.20 25.16 -51.81
N GLN A 107 -19.60 24.06 -52.28
CA GLN A 107 -20.21 23.15 -53.24
C GLN A 107 -21.46 22.45 -52.68
N ASP A 108 -21.43 22.05 -51.41
CA ASP A 108 -22.55 21.40 -50.70
C ASP A 108 -23.83 22.25 -50.70
N ARG A 109 -23.71 23.58 -50.80
CA ARG A 109 -24.86 24.48 -50.84
C ARG A 109 -25.71 24.35 -52.10
N TYR A 110 -25.16 23.92 -53.22
CA TYR A 110 -25.90 23.80 -54.48
C TYR A 110 -25.88 22.39 -55.08
N LEU A 111 -24.94 21.53 -54.69
CA LEU A 111 -24.94 20.13 -55.10
C LEU A 111 -25.87 19.29 -54.21
N PRO A 112 -26.49 18.23 -54.75
CA PRO A 112 -27.12 17.23 -53.90
C PRO A 112 -26.07 16.37 -53.19
N ALA A 113 -26.36 15.98 -51.95
CA ALA A 113 -25.45 15.20 -51.11
C ALA A 113 -25.15 13.77 -51.61
N SER A 114 -25.83 13.28 -52.64
CA SER A 114 -25.58 11.94 -53.18
C SER A 114 -25.88 11.82 -54.67
N THR A 115 -25.16 10.94 -55.35
CA THR A 115 -25.38 10.63 -56.77
C THR A 115 -26.78 10.06 -57.06
N LYS A 116 -27.46 9.48 -56.07
CA LYS A 116 -28.84 8.98 -56.22
C LYS A 116 -29.86 10.10 -56.45
N ALA A 117 -29.64 11.26 -55.84
CA ALA A 117 -30.50 12.43 -56.00
C ALA A 117 -30.40 13.04 -57.41
N CYS A 118 -29.36 12.72 -58.19
CA CYS A 118 -29.21 13.18 -59.56
C CYS A 118 -30.22 12.60 -60.55
N ARG A 119 -31.06 11.62 -60.16
CA ARG A 119 -32.15 11.12 -61.02
C ARG A 119 -33.17 12.21 -61.37
N LYS A 120 -33.35 13.18 -60.49
CA LYS A 120 -34.24 14.35 -60.67
C LYS A 120 -33.45 15.65 -60.76
N ALA A 121 -32.29 15.62 -61.44
CA ALA A 121 -31.42 16.78 -61.55
C ALA A 121 -32.09 18.00 -62.23
N GLU A 122 -33.09 17.77 -63.07
CA GLU A 122 -33.87 18.81 -63.76
C GLU A 122 -34.75 19.63 -62.80
N GLU A 123 -35.15 19.04 -61.67
CA GLU A 123 -36.00 19.66 -60.65
C GLU A 123 -35.17 20.18 -59.45
N TRP A 124 -33.85 19.97 -59.45
CA TRP A 124 -33.01 20.27 -58.29
C TRP A 124 -32.83 21.77 -58.07
N LYS A 125 -33.41 22.28 -56.96
CA LYS A 125 -33.35 23.68 -56.53
C LYS A 125 -33.73 24.67 -57.64
N VAL A 126 -34.81 24.35 -58.35
CA VAL A 126 -35.42 25.25 -59.33
C VAL A 126 -36.10 26.41 -58.61
N ASN A 127 -35.72 27.64 -58.95
CA ASN A 127 -36.34 28.86 -58.43
C ASN A 127 -37.17 29.50 -59.55
N GLY A 128 -38.49 29.26 -59.54
CA GLY A 128 -39.42 29.83 -60.54
C GLY A 128 -39.30 29.19 -61.92
N ASP A 129 -39.40 30.00 -62.98
CA ASP A 129 -39.39 29.56 -64.39
C ASP A 129 -37.98 29.30 -64.97
N HIS A 130 -36.94 29.32 -64.12
CA HIS A 130 -35.56 29.08 -64.55
C HIS A 130 -35.23 27.59 -64.62
N MET A 131 -34.42 27.19 -65.61
CA MET A 131 -33.90 25.82 -65.68
C MET A 131 -33.02 25.51 -64.45
N SER A 132 -32.90 24.23 -64.07
CA SER A 132 -31.96 23.88 -63.00
C SER A 132 -30.52 24.12 -63.43
N PHE A 133 -29.62 24.30 -62.44
CA PHE A 133 -28.18 24.44 -62.67
C PHE A 133 -27.62 23.31 -63.57
N PHE A 134 -28.10 22.08 -63.37
CA PHE A 134 -27.64 20.92 -64.12
C PHE A 134 -28.22 20.84 -65.53
N SER A 135 -29.46 21.28 -65.73
CA SER A 135 -30.07 21.40 -67.07
C SER A 135 -29.35 22.47 -67.89
N GLN A 136 -29.04 23.62 -67.29
CA GLN A 136 -28.26 24.66 -67.94
C GLN A 136 -26.84 24.17 -68.29
N ALA A 137 -26.19 23.45 -67.37
CA ALA A 137 -24.86 22.90 -67.62
C ALA A 137 -24.84 21.80 -68.70
N ALA A 138 -25.96 21.08 -68.86
CA ALA A 138 -26.14 20.08 -69.93
C ALA A 138 -26.40 20.73 -71.30
N ALA A 139 -27.13 21.85 -71.34
CA ALA A 139 -27.43 22.57 -72.59
C ALA A 139 -26.17 23.01 -73.36
N HIS A 140 -25.07 23.30 -72.64
CA HIS A 140 -23.79 23.67 -73.26
C HIS A 140 -23.00 22.49 -73.86
N ASN A 141 -23.43 21.24 -73.64
CA ASN A 141 -22.82 20.07 -74.27
C ASN A 141 -23.91 19.10 -74.76
N THR A 142 -24.19 19.12 -76.07
CA THR A 142 -25.31 18.40 -76.70
C THR A 142 -25.35 16.89 -76.50
N LYS A 143 -24.28 16.29 -75.95
CA LYS A 143 -24.18 14.85 -75.66
C LYS A 143 -24.47 14.46 -74.21
N ASP A 144 -24.57 15.42 -73.28
CA ASP A 144 -24.71 15.13 -71.86
C ASP A 144 -26.14 15.42 -71.36
N THR A 145 -26.67 14.56 -70.50
CA THR A 145 -27.95 14.80 -69.81
C THR A 145 -27.74 15.58 -68.50
N ALA A 146 -28.78 16.25 -67.99
CA ALA A 146 -28.75 16.94 -66.70
C ALA A 146 -28.34 15.99 -65.55
N ALA A 147 -28.87 14.77 -65.57
CA ALA A 147 -28.49 13.71 -64.63
C ALA A 147 -27.01 13.31 -64.76
N GLY A 148 -26.48 13.23 -65.98
CA GLY A 148 -25.06 12.96 -66.24
C GLY A 148 -24.15 14.06 -65.71
N LYS A 149 -24.48 15.33 -65.95
CA LYS A 149 -23.74 16.47 -65.38
C LYS A 149 -23.81 16.47 -63.86
N CYS A 150 -24.99 16.32 -63.27
CA CYS A 150 -25.15 16.20 -61.82
C CYS A 150 -24.26 15.10 -61.25
N LYS A 151 -24.26 13.90 -61.84
CA LYS A 151 -23.42 12.79 -61.39
C LYS A 151 -21.93 13.12 -61.47
N SER A 152 -21.49 13.84 -62.50
CA SER A 152 -20.09 14.28 -62.62
C SER A 152 -19.69 15.28 -61.54
N PHE A 153 -20.56 16.26 -61.24
CA PHE A 153 -20.31 17.23 -60.16
C PHE A 153 -20.27 16.54 -58.79
N VAL A 154 -21.29 15.73 -58.48
CA VAL A 154 -21.39 15.03 -57.19
C VAL A 154 -20.26 14.02 -57.01
N SER A 155 -19.91 13.26 -58.05
CA SER A 155 -18.79 12.30 -57.96
C SER A 155 -17.44 13.02 -57.74
N THR A 156 -17.24 14.19 -58.33
CA THR A 156 -16.03 14.98 -58.10
C THR A 156 -16.00 15.56 -56.68
N TRP A 157 -17.16 15.99 -56.18
CA TRP A 157 -17.31 16.45 -54.79
C TRP A 157 -17.07 15.31 -53.78
N GLU A 158 -17.63 14.12 -54.01
CA GLU A 158 -17.40 12.92 -53.18
C GLU A 158 -15.91 12.53 -53.18
N LEU A 159 -15.24 12.55 -54.33
CA LEU A 159 -13.80 12.32 -54.42
C LEU A 159 -12.98 13.40 -53.70
N GLY A 160 -13.37 14.67 -53.84
CA GLY A 160 -12.76 15.79 -53.12
C GLY A 160 -12.89 15.65 -51.60
N LEU A 161 -14.04 15.18 -51.11
CA LEU A 161 -14.26 14.90 -49.69
C LEU A 161 -13.33 13.78 -49.19
N CYS A 162 -13.17 12.71 -49.97
CA CYS A 162 -12.21 11.64 -49.66
C CYS A 162 -10.77 12.19 -49.60
N VAL A 163 -10.37 12.99 -50.58
CA VAL A 163 -9.05 13.65 -50.61
C VAL A 163 -8.84 14.52 -49.37
N ALA A 164 -9.81 15.37 -49.03
CA ALA A 164 -9.73 16.24 -47.85
C ALA A 164 -9.63 15.44 -46.54
N PHE A 165 -10.38 14.35 -46.42
CA PHE A 165 -10.35 13.49 -45.23
C PHE A 165 -8.99 12.83 -45.01
N PHE A 166 -8.45 12.14 -46.04
CA PHE A 166 -7.15 11.49 -45.91
C PHE A 166 -6.03 12.52 -45.69
N HIS A 167 -6.08 13.65 -46.41
CA HIS A 167 -5.05 14.67 -46.27
C HIS A 167 -5.10 15.37 -44.90
N MET A 168 -6.30 15.48 -44.29
CA MET A 168 -6.45 15.91 -42.90
C MET A 168 -5.74 14.96 -41.94
N ILE A 169 -5.84 13.64 -42.13
CA ILE A 169 -5.13 12.66 -41.30
C ILE A 169 -3.61 12.81 -41.45
N VAL A 170 -3.13 13.00 -42.69
CA VAL A 170 -1.71 13.26 -42.98
C VAL A 170 -1.22 14.51 -42.26
N SER A 171 -1.98 15.61 -42.35
CA SER A 171 -1.62 16.86 -41.67
C SER A 171 -1.65 16.73 -40.14
N TYR A 172 -2.64 16.02 -39.59
CA TYR A 172 -2.75 15.74 -38.16
C TYR A 172 -1.53 14.96 -37.65
N VAL A 173 -1.15 13.88 -38.34
CA VAL A 173 0.03 13.09 -37.96
C VAL A 173 1.31 13.91 -38.15
N GLY A 174 1.43 14.69 -39.23
CA GLY A 174 2.57 15.60 -39.43
C GLY A 174 2.73 16.65 -38.31
N ILE A 175 1.63 17.15 -37.75
CA ILE A 175 1.64 18.17 -36.69
C ILE A 175 1.85 17.55 -35.29
N PHE A 176 1.17 16.44 -34.99
CA PHE A 176 1.07 15.91 -33.61
C PHE A 176 1.98 14.71 -33.31
N PHE A 177 2.48 13.99 -34.31
CA PHE A 177 3.39 12.84 -34.13
C PHE A 177 4.87 13.23 -34.24
N ASP A 178 5.22 14.45 -33.87
CA ASP A 178 6.61 14.88 -33.77
C ASP A 178 7.25 14.33 -32.48
N GLU A 179 8.42 13.70 -32.60
CA GLU A 179 9.21 13.08 -31.52
C GLU A 179 9.73 14.10 -30.49
N ARG A 180 9.36 15.39 -30.63
CA ARG A 180 9.62 16.42 -29.63
C ARG A 180 8.84 16.10 -28.35
N GLU A 181 9.51 15.42 -27.42
CA GLU A 181 9.20 15.37 -25.98
C GLU A 181 8.98 16.78 -25.36
N PHE A 182 9.27 17.86 -26.11
CA PHE A 182 9.20 19.26 -25.71
C PHE A 182 8.26 20.14 -26.57
N SER A 183 7.42 19.59 -27.46
CA SER A 183 6.50 20.44 -28.24
C SER A 183 5.38 21.04 -27.36
N ILE A 184 5.26 22.37 -27.40
CA ILE A 184 4.23 23.18 -26.70
C ILE A 184 2.81 22.79 -27.15
N LEU A 185 2.66 22.20 -28.34
CA LEU A 185 1.37 21.90 -28.96
C LEU A 185 0.82 20.51 -28.62
N ASN A 186 1.45 19.74 -27.72
CA ASN A 186 0.90 18.45 -27.29
C ASN A 186 -0.32 18.67 -26.37
N PRO A 187 -1.56 18.38 -26.82
CA PRO A 187 -2.78 18.70 -26.08
C PRO A 187 -2.91 17.94 -24.75
N PHE A 188 -2.18 16.83 -24.58
CA PHE A 188 -2.23 16.01 -23.36
C PHE A 188 -1.33 16.53 -22.24
N ARG A 189 -0.37 17.41 -22.53
CA ARG A 189 0.59 17.91 -21.55
C ARG A 189 0.03 18.95 -20.56
N PRO A 190 -0.73 19.98 -20.96
CA PRO A 190 -1.34 20.91 -19.99
C PRO A 190 -2.31 20.17 -19.06
N LEU A 191 -3.04 19.17 -19.57
CA LEU A 191 -3.89 18.30 -18.76
C LEU A 191 -3.07 17.48 -17.76
N PHE A 192 -1.98 16.84 -18.21
CA PHE A 192 -1.12 16.05 -17.32
C PHE A 192 -0.43 16.92 -16.25
N TYR A 193 0.08 18.10 -16.60
CA TYR A 193 0.65 19.03 -15.62
C TYR A 193 -0.38 19.60 -14.68
N LEU A 194 -1.61 19.86 -15.13
CA LEU A 194 -2.70 20.28 -14.25
C LEU A 194 -3.07 19.16 -13.27
N ILE A 195 -3.15 17.90 -13.74
CA ILE A 195 -3.36 16.73 -12.86
C ILE A 195 -2.20 16.60 -11.87
N LEU A 196 -0.95 16.73 -12.30
CA LEU A 196 0.21 16.63 -11.42
C LEU A 196 0.30 17.82 -10.44
N ALA A 197 -0.06 19.03 -10.85
CA ALA A 197 -0.05 20.22 -10.02
C ALA A 197 -1.20 20.23 -9.00
N VAL A 198 -2.37 19.70 -9.36
CA VAL A 198 -3.53 19.61 -8.46
C VAL A 198 -3.40 18.39 -7.55
N ILE A 199 -3.22 17.18 -8.10
CA ILE A 199 -3.22 15.93 -7.34
C ILE A 199 -1.86 15.62 -6.72
N GLY A 200 -0.76 15.99 -7.39
CA GLY A 200 0.60 15.68 -6.94
C GLY A 200 0.91 16.19 -5.54
N PRO A 201 0.61 17.46 -5.16
CA PRO A 201 0.80 17.93 -3.79
C PRO A 201 0.00 17.13 -2.76
N PHE A 202 -1.27 16.80 -3.04
CA PHE A 202 -2.09 15.98 -2.13
C PHE A 202 -1.55 14.56 -2.00
N TYR A 203 -1.13 13.95 -3.10
CA TYR A 203 -0.53 12.62 -3.11
C TYR A 203 0.80 12.60 -2.35
N TYR A 204 1.66 13.60 -2.60
CA TYR A 204 2.93 13.77 -1.89
C TYR A 204 2.72 14.00 -0.39
N PHE A 205 1.76 14.87 -0.03
CA PHE A 205 1.39 15.14 1.35
C PHE A 205 0.88 13.87 2.04
N TYR A 206 0.00 13.12 1.37
CA TYR A 206 -0.55 11.87 1.87
C TYR A 206 0.50 10.78 2.08
N ILE A 207 1.49 10.67 1.20
CA ILE A 207 2.54 9.64 1.30
C ILE A 207 3.66 10.02 2.26
N ASN A 208 4.05 11.30 2.31
CA ASN A 208 5.23 11.72 3.06
C ASN A 208 4.91 12.39 4.39
N ILE A 209 3.85 13.20 4.45
CA ILE A 209 3.52 14.01 5.62
C ILE A 209 2.59 13.27 6.56
N VAL A 210 1.51 12.64 6.05
CA VAL A 210 0.52 11.93 6.89
C VAL A 210 1.16 10.82 7.75
N PRO A 211 2.06 9.95 7.23
CA PRO A 211 2.79 8.99 8.06
C PRO A 211 3.59 9.61 9.19
N ARG A 212 4.24 10.76 8.95
CA ARG A 212 5.03 11.48 9.96
C ARG A 212 4.14 12.07 11.03
N ILE A 213 3.02 12.70 10.64
CA ILE A 213 2.02 13.24 11.57
C ILE A 213 1.47 12.11 12.45
N ARG A 214 1.09 10.97 11.86
CA ARG A 214 0.59 9.81 12.62
C ARG A 214 1.62 9.27 13.60
N PHE A 215 2.86 9.11 13.14
CA PHE A 215 3.95 8.67 13.99
C PHE A 215 4.16 9.63 15.17
N ALA A 216 4.22 10.94 14.89
CA ALA A 216 4.36 11.97 15.91
C ALA A 216 3.19 11.94 16.90
N PHE A 217 1.95 11.86 16.42
CA PHE A 217 0.76 11.74 17.27
C PHE A 217 0.84 10.53 18.21
N PHE A 218 1.12 9.34 17.70
CA PHE A 218 1.23 8.14 18.55
C PHE A 218 2.42 8.20 19.51
N TYR A 219 3.50 8.84 19.10
CA TYR A 219 4.64 9.08 19.97
C TYR A 219 4.26 10.03 21.12
N LEU A 220 3.57 11.14 20.82
CA LEU A 220 3.06 12.10 21.81
C LEU A 220 2.08 11.44 22.79
N VAL A 221 1.19 10.57 22.34
CA VAL A 221 0.27 9.82 23.21
C VAL A 221 1.02 8.92 24.21
N LYS A 222 2.18 8.39 23.84
CA LYS A 222 3.00 7.53 24.72
C LYS A 222 3.90 8.30 25.69
N LEU A 223 4.29 9.54 25.38
CA LEU A 223 5.17 10.36 26.22
C LEU A 223 4.68 10.54 27.67
N PRO A 224 3.40 10.86 27.96
CA PRO A 224 2.90 11.00 29.33
C PRO A 224 3.07 9.73 30.17
N SER A 225 3.06 8.55 29.52
CA SER A 225 3.25 7.28 30.20
C SER A 225 4.73 7.03 30.54
N GLY A 226 5.65 7.59 29.76
CA GLY A 226 7.08 7.63 30.10
C GLY A 226 7.36 8.53 31.28
N LEU A 227 6.74 9.72 31.31
CA LEU A 227 6.91 10.70 32.40
C LEU A 227 6.39 10.20 33.75
N ARG A 228 5.26 9.47 33.76
CA ARG A 228 4.70 8.90 35.00
C ARG A 228 5.49 7.72 35.56
N GLY A 229 6.44 7.19 34.79
CA GLY A 229 7.14 5.96 35.13
C GLY A 229 6.23 4.72 35.16
N LEU A 230 6.84 3.55 35.22
CA LEU A 230 6.13 2.29 35.35
C LEU A 230 5.82 2.03 36.81
N LYS A 231 4.53 2.00 37.18
CA LYS A 231 4.11 1.57 38.52
C LYS A 231 4.75 0.22 38.87
N THR A 232 5.46 0.15 39.98
CA THR A 232 6.04 -1.10 40.47
C THR A 232 4.91 -2.02 40.92
N LEU A 233 4.93 -3.27 40.46
CA LEU A 233 3.96 -4.26 40.90
C LEU A 233 4.49 -4.87 42.19
N ARG A 234 3.81 -4.59 43.31
CA ARG A 234 4.14 -5.23 44.59
C ARG A 234 3.57 -6.64 44.58
N PHE A 235 4.43 -7.63 44.53
CA PHE A 235 4.03 -9.01 44.80
C PHE A 235 4.13 -9.23 46.31
N GLU A 236 3.10 -9.85 46.87
CA GLU A 236 3.16 -10.35 48.22
C GLU A 236 4.25 -11.42 48.23
N LYS A 237 5.37 -11.11 48.90
CA LYS A 237 6.42 -12.09 49.10
C LYS A 237 5.99 -12.93 50.30
N PRO A 238 5.94 -14.26 50.17
CA PRO A 238 5.75 -15.09 51.35
C PRO A 238 6.86 -14.74 52.34
N THR A 239 6.51 -14.62 53.62
CA THR A 239 7.50 -14.48 54.67
C THR A 239 8.45 -15.67 54.58
N PRO A 240 9.78 -15.46 54.51
CA PRO A 240 10.71 -16.57 54.46
C PRO A 240 10.48 -17.41 55.71
N TYR A 241 10.21 -18.70 55.51
CA TYR A 241 10.08 -19.62 56.64
C TYR A 241 11.45 -19.74 57.30
N VAL A 242 11.56 -19.23 58.52
CA VAL A 242 12.74 -19.43 59.36
C VAL A 242 12.42 -20.59 60.30
N PRO A 243 12.98 -21.79 60.07
CA PRO A 243 12.80 -22.92 60.99
C PRO A 243 13.36 -22.57 62.37
N ARG A 244 12.57 -22.85 63.41
CA ARG A 244 13.03 -22.81 64.81
C ARG A 244 13.70 -24.14 65.15
N TYR A 245 14.98 -24.27 64.82
CA TYR A 245 15.74 -25.51 64.99
C TYR A 245 15.71 -26.02 66.44
N ASP A 246 15.75 -25.11 67.43
CA ASP A 246 15.75 -25.45 68.87
C ASP A 246 14.47 -26.16 69.34
N SER A 247 13.37 -25.99 68.60
CA SER A 247 12.06 -26.57 68.91
C SER A 247 11.64 -27.68 67.94
N MET A 248 12.53 -28.08 67.03
CA MET A 248 12.21 -29.07 66.00
C MET A 248 12.44 -30.47 66.54
N THR A 249 11.37 -31.14 66.96
CA THR A 249 11.43 -32.57 67.31
C THR A 249 11.60 -33.40 66.05
N ILE A 250 12.73 -34.12 65.97
CA ILE A 250 13.03 -35.01 64.85
C ILE A 250 12.29 -36.33 65.11
N SER A 251 11.15 -36.53 64.44
CA SER A 251 10.35 -37.76 64.58
C SER A 251 11.04 -39.00 64.01
N ASN A 252 11.83 -38.84 62.93
CA ASN A 252 12.60 -39.92 62.32
C ASN A 252 13.96 -39.41 61.81
N PRO A 253 15.05 -39.62 62.58
CA PRO A 253 16.36 -39.08 62.24
C PRO A 253 16.99 -39.77 61.02
N LYS A 254 16.73 -41.07 60.82
CA LYS A 254 17.29 -41.83 59.67
C LYS A 254 16.72 -41.33 58.36
N LEU A 255 15.41 -41.14 58.28
CA LEU A 255 14.76 -40.61 57.07
C LEU A 255 15.22 -39.19 56.77
N GLN A 256 15.33 -38.34 57.79
CA GLN A 256 15.84 -36.98 57.63
C GLN A 256 17.28 -36.98 57.09
N GLN A 257 18.17 -37.80 57.66
CA GLN A 257 19.56 -37.92 57.19
C GLN A 257 19.62 -38.32 55.72
N ILE A 258 18.82 -39.31 55.31
CA ILE A 258 18.75 -39.77 53.91
C ILE A 258 18.26 -38.66 52.98
N LEU A 259 17.17 -37.98 53.33
CA LEU A 259 16.59 -36.91 52.48
C LEU A 259 17.41 -35.62 52.48
N THR A 260 18.28 -35.43 53.48
CA THR A 260 19.21 -34.29 53.54
C THR A 260 20.30 -34.44 52.46
N ILE A 261 20.66 -35.67 52.08
CA ILE A 261 21.60 -35.95 50.99
C ILE A 261 20.89 -35.62 49.67
N GLU A 262 21.32 -34.53 49.04
CA GLU A 262 20.66 -33.99 47.84
C GLU A 262 20.55 -35.02 46.71
N HIS A 263 21.62 -35.77 46.41
CA HIS A 263 21.60 -36.77 45.35
C HIS A 263 20.57 -37.87 45.57
N VAL A 264 20.40 -38.31 46.82
CA VAL A 264 19.42 -39.35 47.18
C VAL A 264 18.01 -38.78 47.06
N LEU A 265 17.77 -37.58 47.61
CA LEU A 265 16.49 -36.88 47.46
C LEU A 265 16.13 -36.71 45.99
N LEU A 266 17.05 -36.25 45.15
CA LEU A 266 16.79 -36.02 43.75
C LEU A 266 16.53 -37.32 42.97
N ASN A 267 17.16 -38.45 43.35
CA ASN A 267 16.86 -39.76 42.78
C ASN A 267 15.45 -40.23 43.17
N VAL A 268 15.00 -39.98 44.41
CA VAL A 268 13.62 -40.25 44.82
C VAL A 268 12.64 -39.38 44.02
N VAL A 269 12.97 -38.10 43.87
CA VAL A 269 12.15 -37.09 43.16
C VAL A 269 11.93 -37.43 41.68
N ASP A 270 12.86 -38.14 41.03
CA ASP A 270 12.69 -38.57 39.64
C ASP A 270 11.47 -39.49 39.42
N TYR A 271 11.08 -40.22 40.47
CA TYR A 271 9.95 -41.15 40.47
C TYR A 271 8.69 -40.57 41.13
N LEU A 272 8.73 -39.30 41.56
CA LEU A 272 7.61 -38.66 42.24
C LEU A 272 6.99 -37.55 41.39
N HIS A 273 5.68 -37.39 41.55
CA HIS A 273 5.02 -36.17 41.13
C HIS A 273 5.34 -35.04 42.10
N TYR A 274 5.31 -33.80 41.62
CA TYR A 274 5.63 -32.68 42.51
C TYR A 274 4.60 -32.49 43.63
N ASP A 275 3.33 -32.89 43.45
CA ASP A 275 2.38 -32.93 44.56
C ASP A 275 2.79 -33.96 45.63
N ASP A 276 3.38 -35.10 45.24
CA ASP A 276 3.92 -36.09 46.18
C ASP A 276 5.10 -35.54 46.97
N ILE A 277 5.95 -34.72 46.35
CA ILE A 277 7.06 -34.03 47.04
C ILE A 277 6.54 -33.01 48.06
N ILE A 278 5.48 -32.27 47.71
CA ILE A 278 4.80 -31.38 48.66
C ILE A 278 4.27 -32.22 49.81
N ASN A 279 3.50 -33.28 49.54
CA ASN A 279 2.91 -34.14 50.56
C ASN A 279 3.99 -34.78 51.46
N LEU A 280 5.12 -35.23 50.89
CA LEU A 280 6.28 -35.71 51.63
C LEU A 280 6.80 -34.63 52.60
N SER A 281 6.92 -33.39 52.15
CA SER A 281 7.34 -32.25 53.00
C SER A 281 6.31 -31.85 54.07
N LEU A 282 5.06 -32.33 53.97
CA LEU A 282 4.02 -32.07 54.97
C LEU A 282 4.00 -33.13 56.08
N THR A 283 4.66 -34.28 55.90
CA THR A 283 4.66 -35.39 56.86
C THR A 283 5.28 -35.04 58.22
N SER A 284 6.37 -34.26 58.25
CA SER A 284 6.96 -33.76 59.49
C SER A 284 7.75 -32.46 59.25
N LYS A 285 7.99 -31.68 60.33
CA LYS A 285 8.82 -30.46 60.27
C LYS A 285 10.27 -30.76 59.85
N SER A 286 10.83 -31.88 60.30
CA SER A 286 12.20 -32.30 59.99
C SER A 286 12.34 -32.76 58.52
N VAL A 287 11.34 -33.46 57.99
CA VAL A 287 11.30 -33.84 56.57
C VAL A 287 11.09 -32.63 55.68
N ARG A 288 10.25 -31.66 56.11
CA ARG A 288 10.10 -30.39 55.39
C ARG A 288 11.42 -29.67 55.23
N GLU A 289 12.21 -29.58 56.29
CA GLU A 289 13.52 -28.91 56.26
C GLU A 289 14.53 -29.66 55.40
N ALA A 290 14.47 -31.00 55.37
CA ALA A 290 15.30 -31.80 54.47
C ALA A 290 14.94 -31.58 52.98
N VAL A 291 13.64 -31.53 52.64
CA VAL A 291 13.17 -31.37 51.27
C VAL A 291 13.24 -29.90 50.79
N TYR A 292 12.75 -28.97 51.61
CA TYR A 292 12.68 -27.53 51.36
C TYR A 292 13.42 -26.74 52.48
N PRO A 293 14.77 -26.77 52.49
CA PRO A 293 15.57 -26.12 53.52
C PRO A 293 15.35 -24.61 53.48
N GLY A 294 15.08 -23.99 54.63
CA GLY A 294 14.78 -22.55 54.69
C GLY A 294 15.92 -21.68 54.15
N ARG A 295 17.17 -22.06 54.43
CA ARG A 295 18.38 -21.31 54.01
C ARG A 295 18.73 -21.49 52.52
N ASP A 296 18.44 -22.66 51.96
CA ASP A 296 18.89 -23.07 50.61
C ASP A 296 17.72 -23.31 49.63
N LEU A 297 16.53 -22.82 49.98
CA LEU A 297 15.31 -23.02 49.19
C LEU A 297 15.48 -22.54 47.74
N GLN A 298 16.21 -21.43 47.54
CA GLN A 298 16.42 -20.83 46.23
C GLN A 298 17.24 -21.72 45.29
N HIS A 299 18.22 -22.47 45.79
CA HIS A 299 19.02 -23.38 44.97
C HIS A 299 18.38 -24.77 44.85
N ARG A 300 17.68 -25.24 45.89
CA ARG A 300 17.06 -26.57 45.89
C ARG A 300 15.77 -26.65 45.09
N LEU A 301 14.89 -25.66 45.19
CA LEU A 301 13.57 -25.67 44.54
C LEU A 301 13.64 -25.83 43.00
N PRO A 302 14.52 -25.13 42.25
CA PRO A 302 14.64 -25.31 40.81
C PRO A 302 15.04 -26.73 40.42
N LYS A 303 15.92 -27.39 41.19
CA LYS A 303 16.36 -28.77 40.94
C LYS A 303 15.21 -29.76 41.15
N LEU A 304 14.43 -29.59 42.22
CA LEU A 304 13.22 -30.39 42.49
C LEU A 304 12.17 -30.22 41.38
N LEU A 305 11.92 -28.97 40.94
CA LEU A 305 11.01 -28.69 39.82
C LEU A 305 11.51 -29.24 38.48
N LYS A 306 12.82 -29.34 38.29
CA LYS A 306 13.43 -29.88 37.07
C LYS A 306 13.34 -31.41 37.02
N ARG A 307 13.48 -32.09 38.15
CA ARG A 307 13.51 -33.56 38.24
C ARG A 307 12.17 -34.21 38.56
N SER A 308 11.22 -33.48 39.15
CA SER A 308 9.86 -34.00 39.34
C SER A 308 9.14 -34.27 38.02
N CYS A 309 8.23 -35.25 38.05
CA CYS A 309 7.39 -35.64 36.92
C CYS A 309 8.21 -36.01 35.65
N ASN A 310 9.29 -36.79 35.81
CA ASN A 310 10.28 -37.04 34.74
C ASN A 310 9.93 -38.23 33.82
N GLN A 311 8.97 -39.08 34.20
CA GLN A 311 8.61 -40.26 33.42
C GLN A 311 7.79 -39.89 32.17
N GLY A 312 8.43 -40.00 31.00
CA GLY A 312 7.82 -40.26 29.68
C GLY A 312 6.87 -39.24 29.04
N SER A 313 6.43 -38.18 29.73
CA SER A 313 5.39 -37.27 29.23
C SER A 313 5.88 -35.88 28.83
N THR A 314 5.14 -35.23 27.94
CA THR A 314 5.36 -33.83 27.57
C THR A 314 5.06 -32.93 28.77
N ARG A 315 6.12 -32.40 29.40
CA ARG A 315 5.98 -31.52 30.57
C ARG A 315 5.50 -30.14 30.14
N LYS A 316 4.29 -29.76 30.57
CA LYS A 316 3.77 -28.39 30.42
C LYS A 316 3.87 -27.63 31.74
N ALA A 317 3.92 -26.31 31.68
CA ALA A 317 3.82 -25.48 32.87
C ALA A 317 2.34 -25.20 33.18
N CYS A 318 1.94 -25.37 34.44
CA CYS A 318 0.62 -24.98 34.93
C CYS A 318 0.41 -23.49 34.68
N LEU A 319 -0.74 -23.14 34.09
CA LEU A 319 -1.03 -21.77 33.65
C LEU A 319 -0.94 -20.75 34.79
N TYR A 320 -1.37 -21.09 36.01
CA TYR A 320 -1.46 -20.12 37.12
C TYR A 320 -0.19 -20.06 37.97
N CYS A 321 0.44 -21.20 38.26
CA CYS A 321 1.56 -21.28 39.20
C CYS A 321 2.92 -21.56 38.55
N ASN A 322 2.99 -21.80 37.24
CA ASN A 322 4.20 -22.21 36.49
C ASN A 322 4.86 -23.53 36.94
N LYS A 323 4.23 -24.28 37.84
CA LYS A 323 4.65 -25.62 38.24
C LYS A 323 4.65 -26.55 37.01
N LYS A 324 5.67 -27.39 36.84
CA LYS A 324 5.67 -28.40 35.78
C LYS A 324 4.67 -29.50 36.11
N ILE A 325 3.81 -29.84 35.15
CA ILE A 325 2.78 -30.87 35.23
C ILE A 325 3.05 -31.94 34.16
N CYS A 326 2.98 -33.21 34.54
CA CYS A 326 2.87 -34.34 33.60
C CYS A 326 1.40 -34.54 33.20
N GLU A 327 1.18 -35.50 32.31
CA GLU A 327 -0.15 -35.92 31.86
C GLU A 327 -1.04 -36.43 33.01
N ASP A 328 -0.47 -37.06 34.04
CA ASP A 328 -1.25 -37.55 35.18
C ASP A 328 -1.58 -36.45 36.20
N CYS A 329 -0.73 -35.42 36.29
CA CYS A 329 -0.93 -34.29 37.19
C CYS A 329 -1.78 -33.16 36.59
N LYS A 330 -2.08 -33.22 35.30
CA LYS A 330 -2.84 -32.16 34.63
C LYS A 330 -4.32 -32.37 34.90
N VAL A 331 -5.00 -31.28 35.22
CA VAL A 331 -6.45 -31.18 35.23
C VAL A 331 -6.82 -30.18 34.14
N SER A 332 -7.63 -30.60 33.18
CA SER A 332 -8.08 -29.70 32.11
C SER A 332 -9.36 -29.01 32.57
N VAL A 333 -9.32 -27.69 32.71
CA VAL A 333 -10.48 -26.89 33.13
C VAL A 333 -10.91 -25.98 31.99
N PHE A 334 -12.22 -25.90 31.73
CA PHE A 334 -12.79 -25.02 30.71
C PHE A 334 -13.05 -23.62 31.28
N GLN A 335 -12.22 -22.65 30.92
CA GLN A 335 -12.23 -21.29 31.48
C GLN A 335 -11.85 -20.25 30.41
N PRO A 336 -12.20 -18.96 30.60
CA PRO A 336 -11.74 -17.91 29.72
C PRO A 336 -10.21 -17.79 29.79
N VAL A 337 -9.57 -17.51 28.65
CA VAL A 337 -8.13 -17.30 28.59
C VAL A 337 -7.72 -16.08 29.43
N ILE A 338 -6.58 -16.18 30.11
CA ILE A 338 -6.05 -15.04 30.86
C ILE A 338 -5.45 -14.04 29.85
N PRO A 339 -5.92 -12.77 29.78
CA PRO A 339 -5.51 -11.86 28.73
C PRO A 339 -4.00 -11.64 28.61
N GLY A 340 -3.28 -11.70 29.73
CA GLY A 340 -1.83 -11.55 29.71
C GLY A 340 -1.09 -12.63 28.94
N ARG A 341 -1.64 -13.84 28.79
CA ARG A 341 -0.96 -14.99 28.17
C ARG A 341 -0.56 -14.67 26.72
N ARG A 342 -1.51 -14.21 25.91
CA ARG A 342 -1.30 -13.92 24.48
C ARG A 342 -0.36 -12.74 24.28
N HIS A 343 -0.43 -11.76 25.17
CA HIS A 343 0.48 -10.61 25.15
C HIS A 343 1.93 -11.03 25.39
N ILE A 344 2.19 -12.00 26.27
CA ILE A 344 3.55 -12.49 26.50
C ILE A 344 4.05 -13.37 25.35
N SER A 345 3.20 -14.25 24.81
CA SER A 345 3.62 -15.20 23.77
C SER A 345 3.71 -14.61 22.38
N SER A 346 2.83 -13.66 22.06
CA SER A 346 2.60 -13.22 20.66
C SER A 346 2.94 -11.76 20.42
N CYS A 347 3.07 -10.92 21.45
CA CYS A 347 3.44 -9.52 21.23
C CYS A 347 4.94 -9.33 21.33
N ILE A 348 5.52 -8.83 20.24
CA ILE A 348 6.95 -8.60 20.07
C ILE A 348 7.25 -7.10 19.99
N ALA A 349 8.42 -6.71 20.53
CA ALA A 349 8.83 -5.32 20.58
C ALA A 349 9.51 -4.85 19.28
N TYR A 350 9.22 -3.62 18.86
CA TYR A 350 9.69 -2.96 17.65
C TYR A 350 10.35 -1.63 17.99
N CYS A 351 11.45 -1.30 17.31
CA CYS A 351 12.08 0.02 17.42
C CYS A 351 11.26 1.07 16.65
N SER A 352 11.41 2.35 17.00
CA SER A 352 10.68 3.45 16.34
C SER A 352 10.85 3.47 14.82
N LYS A 353 12.06 3.14 14.32
CA LYS A 353 12.34 3.07 12.86
C LYS A 353 11.55 1.95 12.19
N CYS A 354 11.57 0.74 12.76
CA CYS A 354 10.80 -0.40 12.24
C CYS A 354 9.29 -0.16 12.33
N TYR A 355 8.83 0.45 13.42
CA TYR A 355 7.43 0.83 13.57
C TYR A 355 6.99 1.84 12.51
N TYR A 356 7.77 2.92 12.30
CA TYR A 356 7.47 3.92 11.28
C TYR A 356 7.35 3.32 9.87
N GLN A 357 8.30 2.45 9.51
CA GLN A 357 8.30 1.80 8.19
C GLN A 357 7.12 0.85 7.99
N GLU A 358 6.69 0.14 9.02
CA GLU A 358 5.71 -0.94 8.86
C GLU A 358 4.27 -0.57 9.23
N PHE A 359 4.09 0.43 10.09
CA PHE A 359 2.76 0.85 10.57
C PHE A 359 2.42 2.26 10.12
N SER A 360 3.35 3.22 10.22
CA SER A 360 3.04 4.62 9.90
C SER A 360 3.05 4.91 8.40
N ARG A 361 3.98 4.30 7.64
CA ARG A 361 4.11 4.49 6.17
C ARG A 361 3.07 3.76 5.33
N ARG A 362 2.44 2.70 5.85
CA ARG A 362 1.42 1.93 5.09
C ARG A 362 0.08 2.67 5.11
N GLN A 363 -0.70 2.51 4.04
CA GLN A 363 -2.00 3.17 3.90
C GLN A 363 -2.98 2.78 5.02
N PRO A 364 -3.82 3.73 5.49
CA PRO A 364 -4.92 3.45 6.41
C PRO A 364 -5.84 2.38 5.82
N GLY A 365 -6.14 1.34 6.61
CA GLY A 365 -6.97 0.21 6.20
C GLY A 365 -6.23 -1.14 6.13
N TYR A 366 -4.91 -1.16 5.95
CA TYR A 366 -4.19 -2.43 5.79
C TYR A 366 -3.98 -3.22 7.09
N LYS A 367 -4.08 -2.59 8.26
CA LYS A 367 -3.85 -3.28 9.55
C LYS A 367 -4.99 -3.04 10.53
N ARG A 368 -5.69 -4.12 10.88
CA ARG A 368 -6.70 -4.13 11.94
C ARG A 368 -6.02 -3.83 13.29
N PRO A 369 -6.67 -3.10 14.22
CA PRO A 369 -6.17 -3.00 15.59
C PRO A 369 -6.01 -4.41 16.19
N CYS A 370 -5.01 -4.62 17.08
CA CYS A 370 -4.82 -5.91 17.77
C CYS A 370 -6.15 -6.35 18.38
N SER A 371 -6.67 -7.51 17.97
CA SER A 371 -7.87 -8.11 18.57
C SER A 371 -7.53 -8.94 19.81
N CYS A 372 -6.31 -8.84 20.30
CA CYS A 372 -5.75 -9.58 21.41
C CYS A 372 -6.68 -9.54 22.63
N ARG A 373 -7.12 -8.34 23.02
CA ARG A 373 -8.07 -8.12 24.11
C ARG A 373 -9.43 -8.82 23.93
N TYR A 374 -9.93 -8.95 22.70
CA TYR A 374 -11.21 -9.61 22.42
C TYR A 374 -11.05 -11.14 22.38
N LEU A 375 -10.00 -11.61 21.70
CA LEU A 375 -9.70 -13.03 21.59
C LEU A 375 -9.24 -13.63 22.93
N ASP A 376 -8.78 -12.82 23.87
CA ASP A 376 -8.46 -13.29 25.21
C ASP A 376 -9.70 -13.61 26.06
N ALA A 377 -10.90 -13.21 25.64
CA ALA A 377 -12.15 -13.57 26.32
C ALA A 377 -12.73 -14.92 25.88
N THR A 378 -12.05 -15.65 24.98
CA THR A 378 -12.52 -16.97 24.52
C THR A 378 -12.35 -18.01 25.61
N PHE A 379 -13.31 -18.92 25.72
CA PHE A 379 -13.20 -20.08 26.60
C PHE A 379 -12.39 -21.17 25.91
N GLU A 380 -11.40 -21.71 26.62
CA GLU A 380 -10.53 -22.77 26.15
C GLU A 380 -10.28 -23.77 27.28
N TYR A 381 -10.00 -25.03 26.93
CA TYR A 381 -9.48 -25.99 27.90
C TYR A 381 -8.05 -25.62 28.27
N GLN A 382 -7.81 -25.45 29.57
CA GLN A 382 -6.53 -25.03 30.12
C GLN A 382 -5.99 -26.10 31.06
N ASP A 383 -4.73 -26.51 30.83
CA ASP A 383 -4.03 -27.47 31.68
C ASP A 383 -3.54 -26.77 32.96
N VAL A 384 -4.08 -27.20 34.11
CA VAL A 384 -3.70 -26.70 35.45
C VAL A 384 -3.27 -27.85 36.35
N CYS A 385 -2.52 -27.57 37.41
CA CYS A 385 -2.22 -28.58 38.41
C CYS A 385 -3.42 -28.80 39.35
N HIS A 386 -3.52 -29.99 39.93
CA HIS A 386 -4.59 -30.35 40.87
C HIS A 386 -4.75 -29.35 42.03
N SER A 387 -3.64 -28.87 42.60
CA SER A 387 -3.69 -27.88 43.68
C SER A 387 -4.15 -26.47 43.24
N CYS A 388 -4.17 -26.16 41.94
CA CYS A 388 -4.77 -24.94 41.40
C CYS A 388 -6.24 -25.13 41.02
N SER A 389 -6.65 -26.33 40.59
CA SER A 389 -8.05 -26.60 40.22
C SER A 389 -9.01 -26.57 41.42
N THR A 390 -8.50 -26.81 42.63
CA THR A 390 -9.30 -26.78 43.87
C THR A 390 -9.43 -25.38 44.49
N ARG A 391 -8.71 -24.38 43.98
CA ARG A 391 -8.74 -23.00 44.48
C ARG A 391 -9.67 -22.15 43.62
N ASP A 392 -10.05 -20.97 44.13
CA ASP A 392 -10.78 -20.00 43.32
C ASP A 392 -9.92 -19.53 42.12
N LEU A 393 -10.32 -19.97 40.93
CA LEU A 393 -9.67 -19.67 39.66
C LEU A 393 -9.74 -18.18 39.32
N THR A 394 -10.72 -17.44 39.86
CA THR A 394 -10.86 -16.00 39.66
C THR A 394 -9.72 -15.24 40.33
N GLU A 395 -9.46 -15.54 41.60
CA GLU A 395 -8.34 -14.98 42.35
C GLU A 395 -6.99 -15.40 41.76
N LEU A 396 -6.84 -16.68 41.40
CA LEU A 396 -5.63 -17.16 40.72
C LEU A 396 -5.42 -16.44 39.37
N GLY A 397 -6.49 -16.16 38.63
CA GLY A 397 -6.46 -15.39 37.38
C GLY A 397 -5.97 -13.96 37.59
N LYS A 398 -6.43 -13.27 38.63
CA LYS A 398 -5.96 -11.92 39.00
C LYS A 398 -4.46 -11.91 39.34
N ILE A 399 -4.03 -12.88 40.16
CA ILE A 399 -2.61 -13.03 40.55
C ILE A 399 -1.75 -13.31 39.31
N ARG A 400 -2.20 -14.21 38.44
CA ARG A 400 -1.46 -14.57 37.23
C ARG A 400 -1.42 -13.43 36.21
N GLN A 401 -2.51 -12.67 36.04
CA GLN A 401 -2.53 -11.46 35.21
C GLN A 401 -1.52 -10.41 35.72
N LYS A 402 -1.37 -10.28 37.03
CA LYS A 402 -0.36 -9.40 37.64
C LYS A 402 1.06 -9.88 37.33
N ARG A 403 1.31 -11.20 37.33
CA ARG A 403 2.60 -11.78 36.90
C ARG A 403 2.86 -11.55 35.42
N PHE A 404 1.88 -11.75 34.53
CA PHE A 404 2.04 -11.43 33.11
C PHE A 404 2.35 -9.95 32.87
N ARG A 405 1.75 -9.02 33.62
CA ARG A 405 2.15 -7.60 33.57
C ARG A 405 3.60 -7.36 33.98
N GLN A 406 4.15 -8.19 34.88
CA GLN A 406 5.54 -8.10 35.28
C GLN A 406 6.45 -8.72 34.22
N GLU A 407 6.13 -9.92 33.72
CA GLU A 407 6.84 -10.58 32.63
C GLU A 407 6.91 -9.69 31.38
N ALA A 408 5.81 -8.98 31.03
CA ALA A 408 5.79 -8.04 29.91
C ALA A 408 6.76 -6.87 30.12
N LYS A 409 6.91 -6.38 31.36
CA LYS A 409 7.89 -5.35 31.71
C LYS A 409 9.31 -5.90 31.65
N ASP A 410 9.51 -7.12 32.11
CA ASP A 410 10.82 -7.77 32.11
C ASP A 410 11.29 -8.06 30.68
N ILE A 411 10.41 -8.52 29.79
CA ILE A 411 10.68 -8.64 28.35
C ILE A 411 11.05 -7.29 27.74
N ALA A 412 10.32 -6.23 28.07
CA ALA A 412 10.60 -4.89 27.55
C ALA A 412 11.95 -4.32 28.02
N GLN A 413 12.37 -4.73 29.23
CA GLN A 413 13.65 -4.39 29.84
C GLN A 413 14.79 -5.32 29.41
N GLY A 414 14.50 -6.43 28.72
CA GLY A 414 15.48 -7.45 28.34
C GLY A 414 15.92 -8.37 29.47
N LYS A 415 15.15 -8.44 30.56
CA LYS A 415 15.45 -9.31 31.72
C LYS A 415 15.00 -10.75 31.53
N CYS A 416 14.04 -11.01 30.65
CA CYS A 416 13.50 -12.35 30.38
C CYS A 416 13.16 -12.51 28.89
N PHE A 417 13.32 -13.73 28.36
CA PHE A 417 12.78 -14.12 27.06
C PHE A 417 11.41 -14.80 27.20
N PRO A 418 10.54 -14.73 26.17
CA PRO A 418 9.17 -15.24 26.21
C PRO A 418 9.02 -16.78 26.35
N ASN A 419 10.13 -17.53 26.38
CA ASN A 419 10.13 -19.00 26.43
C ASN A 419 10.53 -19.61 27.78
N ASN A 420 10.42 -18.86 28.89
CA ASN A 420 10.55 -19.40 30.25
C ASN A 420 11.92 -20.05 30.57
N THR A 421 12.93 -19.87 29.72
CA THR A 421 14.34 -20.15 30.06
C THR A 421 14.84 -19.00 30.92
N ILE A 422 14.92 -19.28 32.22
CA ILE A 422 15.30 -18.35 33.29
C ILE A 422 16.76 -17.89 33.17
N ASP A 423 17.56 -18.50 32.30
CA ASP A 423 19.01 -18.31 32.32
C ASP A 423 19.52 -17.78 30.97
N LEU A 424 19.54 -16.46 30.82
CA LEU A 424 20.55 -15.81 29.99
C LEU A 424 21.37 -14.89 30.91
N PRO A 425 22.69 -14.81 30.71
CA PRO A 425 23.52 -13.90 31.47
C PRO A 425 22.99 -12.45 31.30
N PRO A 426 23.12 -11.61 32.33
CA PRO A 426 22.57 -10.24 32.41
C PRO A 426 23.04 -9.27 31.31
N GLU A 427 23.83 -9.73 30.35
CA GLU A 427 24.53 -8.92 29.34
C GLU A 427 23.75 -8.73 28.03
N ASN A 428 22.68 -9.49 27.79
CA ASN A 428 21.93 -9.38 26.53
C ASN A 428 20.86 -8.28 26.59
N LYS A 429 21.23 -7.08 26.12
CA LYS A 429 20.30 -5.97 25.91
C LYS A 429 19.11 -6.39 25.03
N PRO A 430 17.89 -5.89 25.30
CA PRO A 430 16.73 -6.26 24.51
C PRO A 430 16.91 -5.80 23.06
N LYS A 431 16.53 -6.65 22.10
CA LYS A 431 16.69 -6.41 20.65
C LYS A 431 15.35 -6.26 19.95
N CYS A 432 15.30 -5.40 18.94
CA CYS A 432 14.12 -5.23 18.09
C CYS A 432 13.84 -6.52 17.32
N SER A 433 12.60 -7.01 17.35
CA SER A 433 12.27 -8.29 16.71
C SER A 433 12.43 -8.32 15.18
N LYS A 434 12.44 -7.14 14.52
CA LYS A 434 12.58 -7.04 13.06
C LYS A 434 14.01 -6.81 12.59
N CYS A 435 14.67 -5.77 13.11
CA CYS A 435 16.03 -5.41 12.68
C CYS A 435 17.13 -5.95 13.60
N HIS A 436 16.77 -6.65 14.68
CA HIS A 436 17.68 -7.19 15.71
C HIS A 436 18.62 -6.20 16.39
N ALA A 437 18.51 -4.90 16.07
CA ALA A 437 19.23 -3.83 16.74
C ALA A 437 18.83 -3.73 18.21
N GLU A 438 19.81 -3.46 19.07
CA GLU A 438 19.57 -3.20 20.48
C GLU A 438 18.63 -2.02 20.67
N PHE A 439 17.73 -2.14 21.65
CA PHE A 439 16.84 -1.04 21.96
C PHE A 439 17.58 0.05 22.73
N PRO A 440 17.59 1.30 22.24
CA PRO A 440 17.95 2.42 23.09
C PRO A 440 16.93 2.58 24.22
N SER A 441 17.31 3.23 25.33
CA SER A 441 16.33 3.71 26.29
C SER A 441 15.29 4.59 25.58
N GLY A 442 14.01 4.36 25.81
CA GLY A 442 12.96 5.11 25.12
C GLY A 442 11.66 4.35 24.90
N THR A 443 10.90 4.82 23.91
CA THR A 443 9.60 4.26 23.53
C THR A 443 9.74 2.84 22.99
N ARG A 444 8.79 1.97 23.36
CA ARG A 444 8.62 0.62 22.82
C ARG A 444 7.32 0.53 22.03
N TRP A 445 7.40 -0.08 20.86
CA TRP A 445 6.25 -0.37 20.01
C TRP A 445 6.00 -1.87 20.05
N TRP A 446 4.74 -2.29 20.12
CA TRP A 446 4.39 -3.70 20.27
C TRP A 446 3.56 -4.14 19.08
N LYS A 447 4.00 -5.20 18.40
CA LYS A 447 3.27 -5.83 17.30
C LYS A 447 2.84 -7.21 17.76
N CYS A 448 1.58 -7.57 17.54
CA CYS A 448 1.16 -8.95 17.71
C CYS A 448 1.53 -9.77 16.46
N THR A 449 2.17 -10.92 16.64
CA THR A 449 2.49 -11.85 15.55
C THR A 449 1.24 -12.51 14.98
N MET A 450 0.22 -12.77 15.80
CA MET A 450 -1.02 -13.43 15.38
C MET A 450 -1.96 -12.49 14.61
N CYS A 451 -2.08 -11.25 15.06
CA CYS A 451 -3.03 -10.28 14.48
C CYS A 451 -2.37 -9.30 13.50
N GLU A 452 -1.04 -9.29 13.44
CA GLU A 452 -0.17 -8.34 12.71
C GLU A 452 -0.35 -6.84 13.02
N GLY A 453 -1.34 -6.49 13.84
CA GLY A 453 -1.66 -5.14 14.28
C GLY A 453 -0.76 -4.64 15.42
N GLU A 454 -0.83 -3.33 15.64
CA GLU A 454 -0.20 -2.68 16.79
C GLU A 454 -0.96 -3.06 18.07
N CYS A 455 -0.24 -3.64 19.04
CA CYS A 455 -0.74 -3.88 20.37
C CYS A 455 -0.66 -2.61 21.21
N ARG A 456 -1.83 -2.12 21.67
CA ARG A 456 -1.97 -0.91 22.49
C ARG A 456 -2.39 -1.19 23.94
N ASP A 457 -2.35 -2.46 24.34
CA ASP A 457 -2.75 -2.84 25.69
C ASP A 457 -1.77 -2.29 26.74
N ARG A 458 -2.31 -1.91 27.91
CA ARG A 458 -1.55 -1.37 29.04
C ARG A 458 -0.66 -2.40 29.74
N ILE A 459 -0.80 -3.68 29.40
CA ILE A 459 0.11 -4.73 29.89
C ILE A 459 1.56 -4.47 29.46
N HIS A 460 1.75 -3.90 28.28
CA HIS A 460 3.06 -3.59 27.77
C HIS A 460 3.51 -2.19 28.20
N PRO A 461 4.75 -2.04 28.70
CA PRO A 461 5.28 -0.71 28.98
C PRO A 461 5.45 0.07 27.65
N PRO A 462 4.91 1.29 27.55
CA PRO A 462 5.10 2.14 26.37
C PRO A 462 6.50 2.75 26.34
N PHE A 463 7.17 2.86 27.48
CA PHE A 463 8.48 3.47 27.63
C PHE A 463 9.33 2.67 28.61
N VAL A 464 10.61 2.52 28.30
CA VAL A 464 11.60 1.85 29.15
C VAL A 464 12.77 2.82 29.37
N GLY A 465 12.98 3.21 30.63
CA GLY A 465 14.10 4.08 31.01
C GLY A 465 15.45 3.38 30.87
N LYS A 466 16.55 4.14 31.01
CA LYS A 466 17.89 3.56 31.13
C LYS A 466 17.91 2.67 32.37
N ALA A 467 18.23 1.40 32.19
CA ALA A 467 18.56 0.54 33.32
C ALA A 467 19.86 1.09 33.92
N ARG A 468 19.82 1.55 35.19
CA ARG A 468 21.07 1.72 35.95
C ARG A 468 21.62 0.32 36.16
N GLU A 469 22.85 0.09 35.72
CA GLU A 469 23.58 -1.10 36.11
C GLU A 469 23.63 -1.12 37.64
N PRO A 470 23.29 -2.24 38.29
CA PRO A 470 23.40 -2.35 39.72
C PRO A 470 24.87 -2.15 40.09
N ASP A 471 25.15 -1.06 40.78
CA ASP A 471 26.47 -0.79 41.32
C ASP A 471 26.78 -1.88 42.35
N LEU A 472 27.69 -2.78 41.99
CA LEU A 472 27.98 -4.01 42.75
C LEU A 472 28.51 -3.69 44.15
N GLU A 473 29.11 -2.51 44.34
CA GLU A 473 29.67 -2.06 45.61
C GLU A 473 28.62 -1.39 46.54
N MET A 474 27.49 -0.92 46.00
CA MET A 474 26.40 -0.32 46.79
C MET A 474 25.27 -1.29 47.15
N ALA A 475 25.30 -2.53 46.66
CA ALA A 475 24.21 -3.49 46.84
C ALA A 475 24.04 -4.00 48.28
N GLU A 476 25.06 -3.87 49.12
CA GLU A 476 25.05 -4.39 50.50
C GLU A 476 24.58 -3.37 51.57
N SER A 477 24.54 -2.07 51.28
CA SER A 477 24.44 -1.05 52.35
C SER A 477 23.19 -0.17 52.37
N MET A 478 22.20 -0.32 51.48
CA MET A 478 20.96 0.48 51.59
C MET A 478 19.66 -0.32 51.39
N PRO A 479 18.60 -0.05 52.18
CA PRO A 479 17.26 -0.48 51.83
C PRO A 479 16.93 0.09 50.45
N LYS A 480 16.30 -0.73 49.60
CA LYS A 480 15.94 -0.40 48.20
C LYS A 480 14.93 0.75 48.12
N GLU A 481 15.35 1.96 48.45
CA GLU A 481 14.64 3.18 48.13
C GLU A 481 15.05 3.57 46.71
N LYS A 482 14.29 3.04 45.74
CA LYS A 482 14.47 3.44 44.34
C LYS A 482 13.87 4.82 44.18
N ASP A 483 14.73 5.83 44.26
CA ASP A 483 14.44 7.19 43.86
C ASP A 483 13.73 7.19 42.50
N GLU A 484 12.51 7.74 42.51
CA GLU A 484 11.72 7.97 41.32
C GLU A 484 12.54 8.84 40.37
N ALA A 485 12.52 8.46 39.08
CA ALA A 485 13.28 9.10 38.01
C ALA A 485 13.28 10.63 38.15
N GLY A 486 14.48 11.26 38.09
CA GLY A 486 14.75 12.67 38.41
C GLY A 486 13.93 13.76 37.70
N ILE A 487 12.95 13.41 36.87
CA ILE A 487 11.97 14.34 36.31
C ILE A 487 10.75 14.50 37.24
N ALA A 488 10.37 13.46 38.01
CA ALA A 488 9.29 13.56 39.01
C ALA A 488 9.67 14.54 40.13
N LYS A 489 10.95 14.57 40.52
CA LYS A 489 11.52 15.53 41.47
C LYS A 489 11.53 16.98 40.94
N TRP A 490 11.59 17.14 39.62
CA TRP A 490 11.51 18.46 38.96
C TRP A 490 10.05 18.93 38.81
N LEU A 491 9.11 18.02 38.56
CA LEU A 491 7.68 18.34 38.51
C LEU A 491 7.06 18.58 39.90
N SER A 492 7.55 17.94 40.96
CA SER A 492 7.13 18.26 42.33
C SER A 492 7.54 19.68 42.75
N PHE A 493 8.63 20.21 42.19
CA PHE A 493 9.05 21.60 42.39
C PHE A 493 8.04 22.61 41.81
N PHE A 494 7.35 22.28 40.72
CA PHE A 494 6.30 23.12 40.12
C PHE A 494 4.89 22.88 40.69
N ARG A 495 4.70 21.87 41.52
CA ARG A 495 3.41 21.58 42.17
C ARG A 495 3.26 22.23 43.55
N ASN A 496 4.36 22.71 44.12
CA ASN A 496 4.40 23.41 45.41
C ASN A 496 4.68 24.93 45.26
N ARG A 497 4.44 25.49 44.08
CA ARG A 497 4.21 26.91 43.83
C ARG A 497 2.88 27.04 43.11
#